data_AF-A0A435DVV4-F1
#
_entry.id   AF-A0A435DVV4-F1
#
_cell.length_a   1.000
_cell.length_b   1.000
_cell.length_c   1.000
_cell.angle_alpha   90.00
_cell.angle_beta   90.00
_cell.angle_gamma   90.00
#
_symmetry.space_group_name_H-M   'P 1'
#
loop_
_entity.id
_entity.type
_entity.pdbx_description
1 polymer ?
#
loop_
_entity_poly.entity_id
_entity_poly.type
_entity_poly.pdbx_seq_one_letter_code
_entity_poly.pdbx_strand_id
1 'polypeptide(L)'
;FHPANGIAGDLGGGSLELIDINRDAIGDGITLPLGGLRLQDMAKNSLVQAQKIARQELARAKLLKGGQGRVFYAVGGTWRNLARLHMEMTNYPLGIMHHYEISADSAQTFLRQVAKGEVEKVRGIEGVSKNRRSLLPYGAVVLQEIMAAMQPSKIIVSAQGVREGFLYSLLDPEEQKADPLISAAEELALLRSRSVHHAHDLVEWTGKAFKAFGIDETEDETRYRHAACLLADIGWRAHPEYRGRQSLNIIAHASFIGVDHPGRAYLA
;
A
#
# COMPACT_ATOMS: atom_id res chain seq x y z
N PHE A 1 -1.24 5.11 -5.41
CA PHE A 1 -2.66 4.76 -5.20
C PHE A 1 -3.48 5.53 -6.23
N HIS A 2 -4.55 4.98 -6.79
CA HIS A 2 -5.28 5.66 -7.86
C HIS A 2 -6.80 5.41 -7.76
N PRO A 3 -7.62 6.46 -7.55
CA PRO A 3 -7.26 7.69 -6.88
C PRO A 3 -7.04 7.47 -5.37
N ALA A 4 -6.13 8.24 -4.76
CA ALA A 4 -5.95 8.22 -3.31
C ALA A 4 -7.07 9.03 -2.62
N ASN A 5 -7.68 8.51 -1.55
CA ASN A 5 -8.66 9.26 -0.76
C ASN A 5 -8.65 8.80 0.71
N GLY A 6 -8.03 9.60 1.58
CA GLY A 6 -7.88 9.24 2.98
C GLY A 6 -6.83 10.06 3.71
N ILE A 7 -6.25 9.49 4.76
CA ILE A 7 -5.17 10.12 5.52
C ILE A 7 -3.95 9.23 5.42
N ALA A 8 -2.81 9.79 5.02
CA ALA A 8 -1.54 9.10 5.11
C ALA A 8 -0.86 9.41 6.44
N GLY A 9 -0.24 8.40 7.03
CA GLY A 9 0.67 8.58 8.14
C GLY A 9 2.03 7.93 7.85
N ASP A 10 3.12 8.57 8.27
CA ASP A 10 4.46 7.99 8.23
C ASP A 10 5.01 7.84 9.65
N LEU A 11 5.17 6.59 10.08
CA LEU A 11 5.73 6.30 11.39
C LEU A 11 7.23 6.05 11.31
N GLY A 12 7.98 7.09 11.68
CA GLY A 12 9.42 7.05 11.87
C GLY A 12 9.86 6.58 13.27
N GLY A 13 11.16 6.73 13.54
CA GLY A 13 11.72 6.48 14.87
C GLY A 13 11.46 7.63 15.85
N GLY A 14 11.50 8.88 15.37
CA GLY A 14 11.38 10.09 16.19
C GLY A 14 10.01 10.77 16.16
N SER A 15 9.25 10.60 15.09
CA SER A 15 7.97 11.28 14.87
C SER A 15 6.97 10.41 14.11
N LEU A 16 5.73 10.89 14.10
CA LEU A 16 4.65 10.48 13.22
C LEU A 16 4.20 11.71 12.44
N GLU A 17 4.21 11.63 11.12
CA GLU A 17 3.59 12.61 10.24
C GLU A 17 2.19 12.14 9.86
N LEU A 18 1.22 13.05 9.75
CA LEU A 18 -0.14 12.78 9.28
C LEU A 18 -0.56 13.85 8.28
N ILE A 19 -1.18 13.45 7.16
CA ILE A 19 -1.62 14.38 6.11
C ILE A 19 -2.91 13.88 5.44
N ASP A 20 -3.84 14.78 5.16
CA ASP A 20 -5.06 14.46 4.42
C ASP A 20 -4.78 14.44 2.91
N ILE A 21 -5.35 13.45 2.21
CA ILE A 21 -5.21 13.25 0.77
C ILE A 21 -6.60 13.07 0.16
N ASN A 22 -6.95 13.94 -0.78
CA ASN A 22 -8.16 13.83 -1.58
C ASN A 22 -7.82 13.94 -3.07
N ARG A 23 -7.65 12.78 -3.71
CA ARG A 23 -7.16 12.64 -5.08
C ARG A 23 -5.80 13.34 -5.20
N ASP A 24 -5.71 14.39 -6.01
CA ASP A 24 -4.50 15.17 -6.23
C ASP A 24 -4.33 16.31 -5.20
N ALA A 25 -5.36 16.57 -4.38
CA ALA A 25 -5.29 17.60 -3.35
C ALA A 25 -4.65 17.04 -2.08
N ILE A 26 -3.60 17.73 -1.62
CA ILE A 26 -2.89 17.43 -0.38
C ILE A 26 -3.26 18.52 0.65
N GLY A 27 -3.78 18.10 1.80
CA GLY A 27 -4.14 18.99 2.89
C GLY A 27 -2.95 19.36 3.80
N ASP A 28 -3.24 20.04 4.90
CA ASP A 28 -2.22 20.41 5.88
C ASP A 28 -1.70 19.18 6.64
N GLY A 29 -0.37 19.06 6.70
CA GLY A 29 0.31 18.03 7.49
C GLY A 29 0.48 18.43 8.95
N ILE A 30 0.54 17.43 9.85
CA ILE A 30 0.95 17.59 11.24
C ILE A 30 2.04 16.58 11.60
N THR A 31 3.00 17.02 12.41
CA THR A 31 4.02 16.14 12.99
C THR A 31 3.78 15.99 14.49
N LEU A 32 3.77 14.74 14.96
CA LEU A 32 3.57 14.36 16.35
C LEU A 32 4.81 13.63 16.88
N PRO A 33 5.15 13.77 18.18
CA PRO A 33 6.30 13.11 18.79
C PRO A 33 6.05 11.62 19.09
N LEU A 34 5.44 10.90 18.16
CA LEU A 34 4.95 9.52 18.34
C LEU A 34 5.77 8.46 17.59
N GLY A 35 6.98 8.80 17.14
CA GLY A 35 7.87 7.83 16.53
C GLY A 35 8.20 6.68 17.48
N GLY A 36 8.43 5.48 16.94
CA GLY A 36 8.51 4.26 17.76
C GLY A 36 9.57 4.29 18.87
N LEU A 37 10.76 4.82 18.58
CA LEU A 37 11.85 4.96 19.57
C LEU A 37 11.52 6.05 20.59
N ARG A 38 11.06 7.21 20.11
CA ARG A 38 10.71 8.34 20.98
C ARG A 38 9.58 7.99 21.94
N LEU A 39 8.55 7.30 21.45
CA LEU A 39 7.42 6.87 22.27
C LEU A 39 7.85 5.84 23.31
N GLN A 40 8.73 4.89 22.95
CA GLN A 40 9.31 3.93 23.89
C GLN A 40 10.03 4.63 25.05
N ASP A 41 10.85 5.63 24.75
CA ASP A 41 11.60 6.40 25.74
C ASP A 41 10.67 7.25 26.63
N MET A 42 9.75 8.01 26.03
CA MET A 42 8.77 8.82 26.76
C MET A 42 7.87 7.97 27.66
N ALA A 43 7.56 6.75 27.23
CA ALA A 43 6.75 5.80 27.99
C ALA A 43 7.55 4.98 29.01
N LYS A 44 8.88 5.14 29.09
CA LYS A 44 9.78 4.36 29.96
C LYS A 44 9.54 2.85 29.81
N ASN A 45 9.44 2.38 28.56
CA ASN A 45 9.13 1.00 28.19
C ASN A 45 7.73 0.47 28.58
N SER A 46 6.81 1.31 29.05
CA SER A 46 5.46 0.91 29.45
C SER A 46 4.44 1.09 28.32
N LEU A 47 3.85 -0.01 27.83
CA LEU A 47 2.83 0.05 26.77
C LEU A 47 1.56 0.78 27.21
N VAL A 48 1.18 0.67 28.49
CA VAL A 48 0.04 1.41 29.06
C VAL A 48 0.32 2.92 29.04
N GLN A 49 1.55 3.33 29.36
CA GLN A 49 1.93 4.73 29.29
C GLN A 49 2.03 5.22 27.85
N ALA A 50 2.57 4.40 26.94
CA ALA A 50 2.63 4.69 25.51
C ALA A 50 1.24 4.95 24.93
N GLN A 51 0.24 4.15 25.32
CA GLN A 51 -1.15 4.34 24.89
C GLN A 51 -1.71 5.69 25.34
N LYS A 52 -1.48 6.06 26.61
CA LYS A 52 -1.92 7.38 27.14
C LYS A 52 -1.29 8.53 26.38
N ILE A 53 0.03 8.47 26.14
CA ILE A 53 0.77 9.49 25.38
C ILE A 53 0.25 9.57 23.95
N ALA A 54 0.13 8.44 23.26
CA ALA A 54 -0.38 8.38 21.88
C ALA A 54 -1.77 9.00 21.76
N ARG A 55 -2.70 8.66 22.67
CA ARG A 55 -4.04 9.24 22.71
C ARG A 55 -4.02 10.76 22.90
N GLN A 56 -3.19 11.25 23.82
CA GLN A 56 -3.08 12.68 24.10
C GLN A 56 -2.52 13.46 22.91
N GLU A 57 -1.46 12.96 22.28
CA GLU A 57 -0.84 13.61 21.13
C GLU A 57 -1.74 13.54 19.89
N LEU A 58 -2.40 12.40 19.62
CA LEU A 58 -3.32 12.26 18.48
C LEU A 58 -4.57 13.12 18.61
N ALA A 59 -5.00 13.48 19.83
CA ALA A 59 -6.09 14.44 20.03
C ALA A 59 -5.80 15.83 19.42
N ARG A 60 -4.52 16.16 19.19
CA ARG A 60 -4.09 17.39 18.51
C ARG A 60 -4.28 17.33 16.99
N ALA A 61 -4.28 16.14 16.40
CA ALA A 61 -4.44 15.91 14.97
C ALA A 61 -5.93 15.93 14.57
N LYS A 62 -6.51 17.14 14.49
CA LYS A 62 -7.92 17.34 14.12
C LYS A 62 -8.28 16.74 12.75
N LEU A 63 -7.31 16.63 11.84
CA LEU A 63 -7.52 16.04 10.51
C LEU A 63 -8.07 14.60 10.56
N LEU A 64 -7.75 13.83 11.62
CA LEU A 64 -8.17 12.43 11.75
C LEU A 64 -9.70 12.28 11.71
N LYS A 65 -10.44 13.27 12.25
CA LYS A 65 -11.91 13.26 12.20
C LYS A 65 -12.47 13.40 10.78
N GLY A 66 -11.77 14.11 9.90
CA GLY A 66 -12.13 14.22 8.48
C GLY A 66 -11.85 12.94 7.67
N GLY A 67 -11.16 11.97 8.28
CA GLY A 67 -10.83 10.68 7.69
C GLY A 67 -11.86 9.57 7.91
N GLN A 68 -12.96 9.84 8.61
CA GLN A 68 -13.95 8.81 8.96
C GLN A 68 -14.50 8.09 7.72
N GLY A 69 -14.47 6.75 7.74
CA GLY A 69 -14.89 5.90 6.63
C GLY A 69 -13.95 5.89 5.42
N ARG A 70 -12.95 6.79 5.37
CA ARG A 70 -11.91 6.82 4.33
C ARG A 70 -10.76 5.87 4.66
N VAL A 71 -9.78 5.80 3.78
CA VAL A 71 -8.62 4.91 3.92
C VAL A 71 -7.56 5.53 4.83
N PHE A 72 -6.94 4.73 5.69
CA PHE A 72 -5.68 5.12 6.33
C PHE A 72 -4.49 4.52 5.56
N TYR A 73 -3.63 5.35 4.98
CA TYR A 73 -2.42 4.93 4.28
C TYR A 73 -1.25 4.84 5.27
N ALA A 74 -0.83 3.63 5.60
CA ALA A 74 0.25 3.38 6.55
C ALA A 74 1.62 3.34 5.84
N VAL A 75 2.46 4.34 6.13
CA VAL A 75 3.84 4.48 5.66
C VAL A 75 4.81 4.23 6.83
N GLY A 76 6.03 3.80 6.52
CA GLY A 76 7.10 3.68 7.51
C GLY A 76 7.53 2.24 7.80
N GLY A 77 8.73 2.09 8.35
CA GLY A 77 9.35 0.76 8.55
C GLY A 77 8.59 -0.11 9.55
N THR A 78 8.12 0.48 10.64
CA THR A 78 7.43 -0.26 11.72
C THR A 78 6.09 -0.83 11.24
N TRP A 79 5.27 -0.02 10.56
CA TRP A 79 3.99 -0.48 10.03
C TRP A 79 4.12 -1.49 8.89
N ARG A 80 5.16 -1.39 8.04
CA ARG A 80 5.47 -2.44 7.06
C ARG A 80 5.82 -3.78 7.71
N ASN A 81 6.50 -3.78 8.86
CA ASN A 81 6.77 -5.03 9.59
C ASN A 81 5.50 -5.60 10.24
N LEU A 82 4.62 -4.75 10.77
CA LEU A 82 3.30 -5.18 11.26
C LEU A 82 2.47 -5.81 10.14
N ALA A 83 2.42 -5.18 8.97
CA ALA A 83 1.73 -5.71 7.80
C ALA A 83 2.32 -7.05 7.34
N ARG A 84 3.65 -7.19 7.33
CA ARG A 84 4.31 -8.46 7.01
C ARG A 84 3.91 -9.57 7.98
N LEU A 85 3.89 -9.29 9.28
CA LEU A 85 3.42 -10.26 10.28
C LEU A 85 1.95 -10.62 10.07
N HIS A 86 1.12 -9.65 9.71
CA HIS A 86 -0.28 -9.89 9.40
C HIS A 86 -0.45 -10.80 8.16
N MET A 87 0.34 -10.58 7.11
CA MET A 87 0.37 -11.47 5.94
C MET A 87 0.71 -12.91 6.32
N GLU A 88 1.78 -13.11 7.10
CA GLU A 88 2.22 -14.44 7.55
C GLU A 88 1.17 -15.15 8.41
N MET A 89 0.57 -14.41 9.35
CA MET A 89 -0.50 -14.92 10.22
C MET A 89 -1.73 -15.35 9.43
N THR A 90 -2.06 -14.63 8.36
CA THR A 90 -3.24 -14.90 7.51
C THR A 90 -2.94 -15.83 6.33
N ASN A 91 -1.70 -16.31 6.18
CA ASN A 91 -1.22 -17.03 4.98
C ASN A 91 -1.56 -16.28 3.69
N TYR A 92 -1.34 -14.96 3.67
CA TYR A 92 -1.69 -14.13 2.53
C TYR A 92 -0.89 -14.55 1.28
N PRO A 93 -1.54 -14.85 0.14
CA PRO A 93 -0.90 -15.56 -0.97
C PRO A 93 0.08 -14.70 -1.79
N LEU A 94 -0.02 -13.37 -1.70
CA LEU A 94 0.79 -12.44 -2.47
C LEU A 94 1.70 -11.63 -1.55
N GLY A 95 3.01 -11.95 -1.54
CA GLY A 95 4.03 -11.32 -0.69
C GLY A 95 4.43 -9.89 -1.07
N ILE A 96 3.53 -9.11 -1.68
CA ILE A 96 3.74 -7.73 -2.11
C ILE A 96 3.22 -6.78 -1.02
N MET A 97 4.09 -5.86 -0.57
CA MET A 97 3.76 -4.95 0.54
C MET A 97 2.90 -3.75 0.10
N HIS A 98 3.21 -3.18 -1.06
CA HIS A 98 2.49 -2.01 -1.55
C HIS A 98 1.05 -2.39 -1.87
N HIS A 99 0.10 -1.59 -1.38
CA HIS A 99 -1.32 -1.82 -1.58
C HIS A 99 -1.90 -3.03 -0.81
N TYR A 100 -1.15 -3.60 0.13
CA TYR A 100 -1.72 -4.58 1.03
C TYR A 100 -2.80 -3.94 1.90
N GLU A 101 -4.02 -4.46 1.81
CA GLU A 101 -5.18 -3.96 2.51
C GLU A 101 -5.51 -4.81 3.74
N ILE A 102 -5.82 -4.14 4.83
CA ILE A 102 -6.30 -4.75 6.07
C ILE A 102 -7.61 -4.08 6.45
N SER A 103 -8.69 -4.86 6.56
CA SER A 103 -9.98 -4.33 7.04
C SER A 103 -9.85 -3.78 8.46
N ALA A 104 -10.69 -2.81 8.81
CA ALA A 104 -10.67 -2.22 10.15
C ALA A 104 -10.81 -3.28 11.27
N ASP A 105 -11.71 -4.26 11.10
CA ASP A 105 -11.92 -5.31 12.10
C ASP A 105 -10.72 -6.26 12.26
N SER A 106 -10.12 -6.66 11.13
CA SER A 106 -8.92 -7.50 11.13
C SER A 106 -7.75 -6.76 11.76
N ALA A 107 -7.55 -5.50 11.39
CA ALA A 107 -6.50 -4.65 11.93
C ALA A 107 -6.67 -4.45 13.44
N GLN A 108 -7.87 -4.16 13.95
CA GLN A 108 -8.09 -4.00 15.39
C GLN A 108 -7.72 -5.26 16.17
N THR A 109 -8.14 -6.44 15.69
CA THR A 109 -7.88 -7.71 16.36
C THR A 109 -6.39 -8.02 16.39
N PHE A 110 -5.73 -7.89 15.25
CA PHE A 110 -4.29 -8.09 15.14
C PHE A 110 -3.49 -7.12 16.02
N LEU A 111 -3.79 -5.82 15.93
CA LEU A 111 -3.04 -4.82 16.69
C LEU A 111 -3.25 -4.98 18.19
N ARG A 112 -4.43 -5.44 18.65
CA ARG A 112 -4.68 -5.73 20.07
C ARG A 112 -3.79 -6.84 20.60
N GLN A 113 -3.53 -7.86 19.79
CA GLN A 113 -2.61 -8.93 20.15
C GLN A 113 -1.17 -8.40 20.25
N VAL A 114 -0.71 -7.64 19.25
CA VAL A 114 0.66 -7.11 19.23
C VAL A 114 0.90 -6.08 20.34
N ALA A 115 -0.06 -5.20 20.60
CA ALA A 115 0.02 -4.17 21.64
C ALA A 115 0.01 -4.72 23.07
N LYS A 116 -0.38 -5.98 23.29
CA LYS A 116 -0.23 -6.67 24.58
C LYS A 116 1.18 -7.20 24.84
N GLY A 117 2.11 -7.01 23.90
CA GLY A 117 3.46 -7.58 23.98
C GLY A 117 3.53 -9.06 23.62
N GLU A 118 2.45 -9.64 23.10
CA GLU A 118 2.39 -11.04 22.67
C GLU A 118 3.00 -11.25 21.27
N VAL A 119 3.83 -10.32 20.82
CA VAL A 119 4.42 -10.32 19.46
C VAL A 119 5.29 -11.55 19.20
N GLU A 120 5.97 -12.08 20.22
CA GLU A 120 6.78 -13.30 20.12
C GLU A 120 5.94 -14.56 19.89
N LYS A 121 4.62 -14.51 20.11
CA LYS A 121 3.69 -15.62 19.82
C LYS A 121 3.10 -15.52 18.41
N VAL A 122 3.35 -14.45 17.67
CA VAL A 122 2.79 -14.22 16.34
C VAL A 122 3.60 -15.02 15.32
N ARG A 123 2.91 -15.81 14.49
CA ARG A 123 3.53 -16.55 13.40
C ARG A 123 4.30 -15.60 12.47
N GLY A 124 5.52 -15.98 12.09
CA GLY A 124 6.39 -15.18 11.22
C GLY A 124 7.27 -14.17 11.96
N ILE A 125 7.16 -14.05 13.30
CA ILE A 125 8.00 -13.14 14.10
C ILE A 125 9.50 -13.37 13.91
N GLU A 126 9.89 -14.61 13.61
CA GLU A 126 11.27 -15.00 13.33
C GLU A 126 11.89 -14.21 12.17
N GLY A 127 11.09 -13.83 11.17
CA GLY A 127 11.51 -13.03 10.01
C GLY A 127 11.76 -11.55 10.31
N VAL A 128 11.40 -11.06 11.50
CA VAL A 128 11.67 -9.68 11.95
C VAL A 128 12.92 -9.67 12.81
N SER A 129 13.85 -8.75 12.56
CA SER A 129 15.07 -8.62 13.38
C SER A 129 14.73 -8.19 14.82
N LYS A 130 15.49 -8.68 15.81
CA LYS A 130 15.25 -8.41 17.24
C LYS A 130 15.05 -6.91 17.55
N ASN A 131 15.91 -6.04 17.03
CA ASN A 131 15.81 -4.59 17.22
C ASN A 131 14.50 -3.98 16.68
N ARG A 132 13.89 -4.61 15.66
CA ARG A 132 12.59 -4.16 15.11
C ARG A 132 11.44 -4.73 15.91
N ARG A 133 11.57 -5.93 16.50
CA ARG A 133 10.53 -6.56 17.33
C ARG A 133 10.17 -5.72 18.55
N SER A 134 11.17 -5.13 19.22
CA SER A 134 10.93 -4.29 20.40
C SER A 134 10.09 -3.04 20.11
N LEU A 135 10.11 -2.55 18.85
CA LEU A 135 9.35 -1.36 18.43
C LEU A 135 7.94 -1.68 17.91
N LEU A 136 7.65 -2.95 17.57
CA LEU A 136 6.35 -3.34 17.01
C LEU A 136 5.18 -3.03 17.96
N PRO A 137 5.25 -3.32 19.28
CA PRO A 137 4.16 -2.98 20.19
C PRO A 137 3.84 -1.47 20.22
N TYR A 138 4.86 -0.61 20.16
CA TYR A 138 4.67 0.85 20.14
C TYR A 138 4.04 1.33 18.82
N GLY A 139 4.51 0.81 17.69
CA GLY A 139 3.89 1.10 16.41
C GLY A 139 2.45 0.59 16.30
N ALA A 140 2.14 -0.53 16.95
CA ALA A 140 0.80 -1.07 17.05
C ALA A 140 -0.10 -0.17 17.92
N VAL A 141 0.39 0.29 19.08
CA VAL A 141 -0.32 1.24 19.94
C VAL A 141 -0.68 2.52 19.19
N VAL A 142 0.28 3.12 18.46
CA VAL A 142 0.02 4.34 17.68
C VAL A 142 -1.05 4.08 16.61
N LEU A 143 -0.94 2.96 15.88
CA LEU A 143 -1.91 2.62 14.84
C LEU A 143 -3.31 2.35 15.42
N GLN A 144 -3.42 1.73 16.59
CA GLN A 144 -4.70 1.54 17.29
C GLN A 144 -5.36 2.86 17.68
N GLU A 145 -4.60 3.80 18.24
CA GLU A 145 -5.15 5.09 18.65
C GLU A 145 -5.52 5.93 17.41
N ILE A 146 -4.80 5.79 16.28
CA ILE A 146 -5.22 6.35 14.98
C ILE A 146 -6.55 5.73 14.54
N MET A 147 -6.68 4.40 14.58
CA MET A 147 -7.94 3.73 14.20
C MET A 147 -9.12 4.17 15.08
N ALA A 148 -8.89 4.37 16.37
CA ALA A 148 -9.92 4.85 17.30
C ALA A 148 -10.33 6.31 17.01
N ALA A 149 -9.36 7.17 16.67
CA ALA A 149 -9.60 8.59 16.40
C ALA A 149 -10.18 8.86 15.00
N MET A 150 -9.72 8.09 14.00
CA MET A 150 -10.09 8.27 12.59
C MET A 150 -11.28 7.42 12.16
N GLN A 151 -11.42 6.21 12.70
CA GLN A 151 -12.41 5.22 12.25
C GLN A 151 -12.35 4.98 10.71
N PRO A 152 -11.19 4.56 10.18
CA PRO A 152 -11.04 4.30 8.75
C PRO A 152 -11.82 3.04 8.33
N SER A 153 -12.22 2.95 7.07
CA SER A 153 -12.84 1.73 6.51
C SER A 153 -11.81 0.59 6.39
N LYS A 154 -10.58 0.93 6.04
CA LYS A 154 -9.45 0.00 5.88
C LYS A 154 -8.12 0.72 6.05
N ILE A 155 -7.08 -0.08 6.32
CA ILE A 155 -5.68 0.35 6.30
C ILE A 155 -5.05 -0.18 5.01
N ILE A 156 -4.37 0.68 4.28
CA ILE A 156 -3.56 0.28 3.12
C ILE A 156 -2.11 0.59 3.41
N VAL A 157 -1.23 -0.40 3.24
CA VAL A 157 0.20 -0.21 3.48
C VAL A 157 0.89 0.31 2.23
N SER A 158 1.67 1.37 2.38
CA SER A 158 2.52 1.91 1.32
C SER A 158 3.95 1.43 1.47
N ALA A 159 4.50 0.83 0.41
CA ALA A 159 5.94 0.61 0.30
C ALA A 159 6.71 1.91 -0.06
N GLN A 160 6.00 2.93 -0.55
CA GLN A 160 6.54 4.24 -0.91
C GLN A 160 6.34 5.23 0.24
N GLY A 161 7.27 6.16 0.42
CA GLY A 161 7.19 7.20 1.44
C GLY A 161 7.90 8.48 1.01
N VAL A 162 8.57 9.14 1.95
CA VAL A 162 9.20 10.45 1.75
C VAL A 162 10.16 10.50 0.56
N ARG A 163 10.94 9.43 0.33
CA ARG A 163 11.94 9.41 -0.77
C ARG A 163 11.27 9.40 -2.14
N GLU A 164 10.28 8.53 -2.31
CA GLU A 164 9.51 8.44 -3.55
C GLU A 164 8.67 9.71 -3.77
N GLY A 165 8.09 10.27 -2.71
CA GLY A 165 7.37 11.55 -2.78
C GLY A 165 8.27 12.73 -3.17
N PHE A 166 9.51 12.76 -2.68
CA PHE A 166 10.49 13.76 -3.09
C PHE A 166 10.86 13.62 -4.57
N LEU A 167 11.13 12.41 -5.05
CA LEU A 167 11.40 12.17 -6.47
C LEU A 167 10.19 12.55 -7.34
N TYR A 168 8.97 12.19 -6.90
CA TYR A 168 7.74 12.58 -7.58
C TYR A 168 7.61 14.11 -7.71
N SER A 169 8.00 14.87 -6.68
CA SER A 169 7.97 16.34 -6.73
C SER A 169 8.94 16.97 -7.73
N LEU A 170 9.91 16.21 -8.22
CA LEU A 170 10.88 16.64 -9.23
C LEU A 170 10.46 16.28 -10.66
N LEU A 171 9.44 15.44 -10.83
CA LEU A 171 8.87 15.12 -12.14
C LEU A 171 8.15 16.33 -12.71
N ASP A 172 8.08 16.41 -14.04
CA ASP A 172 7.29 17.46 -14.67
C ASP A 172 5.77 17.22 -14.47
N PRO A 173 4.93 18.25 -14.67
CA PRO A 173 3.49 18.11 -14.45
C PRO A 173 2.78 17.10 -15.34
N GLU A 174 3.36 16.72 -16.48
CA GLU A 174 2.79 15.71 -17.39
C GLU A 174 3.07 14.31 -16.85
N GLU A 175 4.30 14.04 -16.45
CA GLU A 175 4.72 12.79 -15.78
C GLU A 175 3.98 12.57 -14.46
N GLN A 176 3.74 13.63 -13.67
CA GLN A 176 2.97 13.54 -12.43
C GLN A 176 1.51 13.10 -12.66
N LYS A 177 0.93 13.46 -13.81
CA LYS A 177 -0.46 13.11 -14.17
C LYS A 177 -0.57 11.78 -14.91
N ALA A 178 0.54 11.22 -15.37
CA ALA A 178 0.54 9.94 -16.06
C ALA A 178 0.06 8.83 -15.12
N ASP A 179 -0.71 7.87 -15.66
CA ASP A 179 -1.10 6.69 -14.90
C ASP A 179 0.11 5.77 -14.71
N PRO A 180 0.61 5.59 -13.47
CA PRO A 180 1.86 4.88 -13.27
C PRO A 180 1.74 3.37 -13.52
N LEU A 181 0.53 2.79 -13.52
CA LEU A 181 0.32 1.40 -13.94
C LEU A 181 0.54 1.28 -15.45
N ILE A 182 -0.07 2.19 -16.22
CA ILE A 182 0.02 2.18 -17.69
C ILE A 182 1.44 2.50 -18.12
N SER A 183 2.08 3.53 -17.55
CA SER A 183 3.47 3.88 -17.88
C SER A 183 4.43 2.71 -17.63
N ALA A 184 4.29 2.01 -16.49
CA ALA A 184 5.13 0.85 -16.20
C ALA A 184 4.83 -0.35 -17.11
N ALA A 185 3.55 -0.56 -17.46
CA ALA A 185 3.16 -1.63 -18.39
C ALA A 185 3.68 -1.38 -19.80
N GLU A 186 3.63 -0.13 -20.27
CA GLU A 186 4.14 0.31 -21.56
C GLU A 186 5.67 0.19 -21.63
N GLU A 187 6.39 0.59 -20.57
CA GLU A 187 7.84 0.39 -20.50
C GLU A 187 8.22 -1.10 -20.57
N LEU A 188 7.49 -1.97 -19.87
CA LEU A 188 7.69 -3.42 -19.97
C LEU A 188 7.36 -3.95 -21.38
N ALA A 189 6.31 -3.44 -22.01
CA ALA A 189 5.97 -3.79 -23.39
C ALA A 189 7.08 -3.38 -24.35
N LEU A 190 7.60 -2.15 -24.26
CA LEU A 190 8.73 -1.66 -25.03
C LEU A 190 9.98 -2.54 -24.87
N LEU A 191 10.27 -2.97 -23.65
CA LEU A 191 11.46 -3.75 -23.32
C LEU A 191 11.36 -5.24 -23.68
N ARG A 192 10.16 -5.80 -23.84
CA ARG A 192 9.96 -7.27 -23.87
C ARG A 192 9.05 -7.78 -24.97
N SER A 193 8.05 -7.02 -25.39
CA SER A 193 7.12 -7.45 -26.44
C SER A 193 7.82 -7.56 -27.80
N ARG A 194 7.19 -8.26 -28.74
CA ARG A 194 7.64 -8.28 -30.14
C ARG A 194 7.33 -6.97 -30.86
N SER A 195 6.23 -6.31 -30.49
CA SER A 195 5.80 -5.03 -31.03
C SER A 195 4.93 -4.29 -30.03
N VAL A 196 5.44 -3.17 -29.50
CA VAL A 196 4.67 -2.27 -28.64
C VAL A 196 3.48 -1.66 -29.40
N HIS A 197 3.64 -1.35 -30.69
CA HIS A 197 2.58 -0.79 -31.53
C HIS A 197 1.39 -1.76 -31.59
N HIS A 198 1.66 -3.05 -31.75
CA HIS A 198 0.60 -4.06 -31.74
C HIS A 198 -0.10 -4.15 -30.37
N ALA A 199 0.64 -3.93 -29.27
CA ALA A 199 0.03 -3.90 -27.95
C ALA A 199 -0.98 -2.74 -27.81
N HIS A 200 -0.70 -1.56 -28.38
CA HIS A 200 -1.68 -0.47 -28.45
C HIS A 200 -2.87 -0.79 -29.36
N ASP A 201 -2.66 -1.46 -30.49
CA ASP A 201 -3.76 -1.96 -31.34
C ASP A 201 -4.69 -2.88 -30.54
N LEU A 202 -4.13 -3.75 -29.68
CA LEU A 202 -4.90 -4.62 -28.79
C LEU A 202 -5.71 -3.82 -27.75
N VAL A 203 -5.16 -2.75 -27.20
CA VAL A 203 -5.89 -1.87 -26.26
C VAL A 203 -7.14 -1.29 -26.92
N GLU A 204 -6.99 -0.71 -28.12
CA GLU A 204 -8.11 -0.11 -28.85
C GLU A 204 -9.13 -1.17 -29.28
N TRP A 205 -8.65 -2.29 -29.83
CA TRP A 205 -9.50 -3.35 -30.32
C TRP A 205 -10.30 -4.00 -29.19
N THR A 206 -9.67 -4.32 -28.06
CA THR A 206 -10.36 -4.94 -26.91
C THR A 206 -11.41 -4.01 -26.30
N GLY A 207 -11.16 -2.69 -26.26
CA GLY A 207 -12.15 -1.73 -25.80
C GLY A 207 -13.41 -1.71 -26.68
N LYS A 208 -13.24 -1.76 -28.01
CA LYS A 208 -14.37 -1.88 -28.94
C LYS A 208 -15.08 -3.23 -28.80
N ALA A 209 -14.33 -4.30 -28.63
CA ALA A 209 -14.88 -5.65 -28.48
C ALA A 209 -15.73 -5.77 -27.21
N PHE A 210 -15.23 -5.31 -26.05
CA PHE A 210 -15.97 -5.35 -24.79
C PHE A 210 -17.29 -4.61 -24.88
N LYS A 211 -17.28 -3.41 -25.47
CA LYS A 211 -18.50 -2.65 -25.74
C LYS A 211 -19.47 -3.39 -26.67
N ALA A 212 -18.97 -4.05 -27.71
CA ALA A 212 -19.79 -4.83 -28.63
C ALA A 212 -20.41 -6.06 -27.96
N PHE A 213 -19.73 -6.65 -26.98
CA PHE A 213 -20.27 -7.73 -26.14
C PHE A 213 -21.20 -7.25 -25.02
N GLY A 214 -21.43 -5.93 -24.89
CA GLY A 214 -22.29 -5.37 -23.86
C GLY A 214 -21.67 -5.39 -22.45
N ILE A 215 -20.35 -5.44 -22.35
CA ILE A 215 -19.62 -5.34 -21.09
C ILE A 215 -19.44 -3.86 -20.76
N ASP A 216 -20.01 -3.42 -19.64
CA ASP A 216 -19.82 -2.08 -19.09
C ASP A 216 -18.70 -2.13 -18.04
N GLU A 217 -17.56 -1.54 -18.37
CA GLU A 217 -16.37 -1.54 -17.52
C GLU A 217 -16.35 -0.32 -16.61
N THR A 218 -15.99 -0.53 -15.35
CA THR A 218 -15.57 0.55 -14.46
C THR A 218 -14.25 1.19 -14.95
N GLU A 219 -13.91 2.33 -14.36
CA GLU A 219 -12.64 3.02 -14.63
C GLU A 219 -11.43 2.11 -14.39
N ASP A 220 -11.40 1.40 -13.25
CA ASP A 220 -10.31 0.48 -12.93
C ASP A 220 -10.28 -0.75 -13.84
N GLU A 221 -11.43 -1.33 -14.20
CA GLU A 221 -11.47 -2.44 -15.16
C GLU A 221 -10.93 -2.03 -16.54
N THR A 222 -11.28 -0.83 -17.00
CA THR A 222 -10.74 -0.25 -18.24
C THR A 222 -9.22 -0.09 -18.15
N ARG A 223 -8.70 0.44 -17.02
CA ARG A 223 -7.26 0.59 -16.77
C ARG A 223 -6.54 -0.76 -16.73
N TYR A 224 -7.14 -1.76 -16.09
CA TYR A 224 -6.57 -3.09 -15.97
C TYR A 224 -6.56 -3.82 -17.32
N ARG A 225 -7.63 -3.72 -18.12
CA ARG A 225 -7.64 -4.25 -19.50
C ARG A 225 -6.57 -3.60 -20.35
N HIS A 226 -6.39 -2.28 -20.26
CA HIS A 226 -5.33 -1.56 -20.97
C HIS A 226 -3.95 -2.13 -20.58
N ALA A 227 -3.63 -2.16 -19.29
CA ALA A 227 -2.37 -2.72 -18.81
C ALA A 227 -2.17 -4.19 -19.22
N ALA A 228 -3.22 -5.02 -19.17
CA ALA A 228 -3.17 -6.42 -19.59
C ALA A 228 -2.81 -6.57 -21.08
N CYS A 229 -3.36 -5.71 -21.95
CA CYS A 229 -3.02 -5.72 -23.39
C CYS A 229 -1.55 -5.35 -23.63
N LEU A 230 -1.03 -4.34 -22.91
CA LEU A 230 0.39 -3.96 -22.96
C LEU A 230 1.30 -5.11 -22.50
N LEU A 231 0.88 -5.85 -21.48
CA LEU A 231 1.67 -6.93 -20.87
C LEU A 231 1.49 -8.29 -21.57
N ALA A 232 0.52 -8.46 -22.46
CA ALA A 232 0.14 -9.76 -23.02
C ALA A 232 1.29 -10.50 -23.72
N ASP A 233 2.25 -9.77 -24.30
CA ASP A 233 3.33 -10.35 -25.10
C ASP A 233 4.69 -10.41 -24.40
N ILE A 234 4.81 -10.01 -23.12
CA ILE A 234 6.12 -9.90 -22.46
C ILE A 234 6.82 -11.25 -22.23
N GLY A 235 6.07 -12.35 -22.23
CA GLY A 235 6.58 -13.71 -22.02
C GLY A 235 6.95 -14.48 -23.29
N TRP A 236 6.85 -13.89 -24.48
CA TRP A 236 6.83 -14.63 -25.76
C TRP A 236 8.03 -15.55 -26.01
N ARG A 237 9.21 -15.19 -25.49
CA ARG A 237 10.48 -15.95 -25.63
C ARG A 237 10.53 -17.22 -24.79
N ALA A 238 9.63 -17.36 -23.81
CA ALA A 238 9.54 -18.57 -23.00
C ALA A 238 9.14 -19.77 -23.87
N HIS A 239 9.55 -20.96 -23.45
CA HIS A 239 9.05 -22.21 -24.02
C HIS A 239 7.51 -22.23 -23.96
N PRO A 240 6.80 -22.70 -25.02
CA PRO A 240 5.34 -22.63 -25.10
C PRO A 240 4.60 -23.11 -23.85
N GLU A 241 5.01 -24.25 -23.28
CA GLU A 241 4.44 -24.83 -22.05
C GLU A 241 4.58 -23.95 -20.79
N TYR A 242 5.53 -23.00 -20.78
CA TYR A 242 5.82 -22.15 -19.63
C TYR A 242 5.48 -20.68 -19.84
N ARG A 243 5.01 -20.29 -21.04
CA ARG A 243 4.77 -18.89 -21.39
C ARG A 243 3.76 -18.21 -20.46
N GLY A 244 2.64 -18.89 -20.18
CA GLY A 244 1.63 -18.40 -19.24
C GLY A 244 2.21 -18.26 -17.84
N ARG A 245 2.81 -19.32 -17.29
CA ARG A 245 3.39 -19.31 -15.94
C ARG A 245 4.49 -18.26 -15.77
N GLN A 246 5.31 -18.04 -16.79
CA GLN A 246 6.36 -17.02 -16.75
C GLN A 246 5.75 -15.61 -16.76
N SER A 247 4.75 -15.34 -17.61
CA SER A 247 4.07 -14.04 -17.67
C SER A 247 3.37 -13.74 -16.35
N LEU A 248 2.61 -14.70 -15.81
CA LEU A 248 1.98 -14.62 -14.50
C LEU A 248 2.98 -14.25 -13.41
N ASN A 249 4.12 -14.95 -13.34
CA ASN A 249 5.14 -14.66 -12.32
C ASN A 249 5.81 -13.30 -12.51
N ILE A 250 6.03 -12.86 -13.75
CA ILE A 250 6.58 -11.52 -14.03
C ILE A 250 5.59 -10.46 -13.54
N ILE A 251 4.31 -10.59 -13.88
CA ILE A 251 3.27 -9.61 -13.55
C ILE A 251 3.00 -9.57 -12.05
N ALA A 252 2.85 -10.75 -11.42
CA ALA A 252 2.59 -10.85 -9.98
C ALA A 252 3.72 -10.25 -9.13
N HIS A 253 4.98 -10.38 -9.56
CA HIS A 253 6.15 -9.90 -8.83
C HIS A 253 6.70 -8.56 -9.31
N ALA A 254 6.14 -7.97 -10.38
CA ALA A 254 6.53 -6.66 -10.86
C ALA A 254 6.16 -5.55 -9.87
N SER A 255 7.02 -4.53 -9.79
CA SER A 255 6.85 -3.37 -8.89
C SER A 255 5.82 -2.35 -9.39
N PHE A 256 4.67 -2.80 -9.90
CA PHE A 256 3.59 -1.91 -10.30
C PHE A 256 3.04 -1.10 -9.11
N ILE A 257 2.71 0.16 -9.39
CA ILE A 257 1.98 1.04 -8.47
C ILE A 257 0.70 1.50 -9.17
N GLY A 258 -0.27 2.00 -8.41
CA GLY A 258 -1.57 2.38 -8.98
C GLY A 258 -2.48 1.19 -9.32
N VAL A 259 -2.17 0.01 -8.77
CA VAL A 259 -2.95 -1.23 -8.88
C VAL A 259 -3.02 -1.91 -7.52
N ASP A 260 -4.20 -2.42 -7.16
CA ASP A 260 -4.41 -3.20 -5.94
C ASP A 260 -4.09 -4.68 -6.16
N HIS A 261 -4.18 -5.50 -5.10
CA HIS A 261 -3.86 -6.92 -5.22
C HIS A 261 -4.87 -7.70 -6.09
N PRO A 262 -6.19 -7.45 -6.02
CA PRO A 262 -7.16 -7.97 -6.99
C PRO A 262 -6.85 -7.58 -8.43
N GLY A 263 -6.51 -6.32 -8.71
CA GLY A 263 -6.08 -5.84 -10.02
C GLY A 263 -4.82 -6.57 -10.51
N ARG A 264 -3.83 -6.77 -9.64
CA ARG A 264 -2.65 -7.61 -9.98
C ARG A 264 -3.02 -9.04 -10.36
N ALA A 265 -4.01 -9.62 -9.68
CA ALA A 265 -4.52 -10.95 -10.02
C ALA A 265 -5.31 -10.96 -11.34
N TYR A 266 -6.01 -9.87 -11.68
CA TYR A 266 -6.65 -9.71 -12.99
C TYR A 266 -5.62 -9.65 -14.12
N LEU A 267 -4.50 -8.95 -13.90
CA LEU A 267 -3.45 -8.78 -14.91
C LEU A 267 -2.66 -10.06 -15.20
N ALA A 268 -2.52 -10.96 -14.22
CA ALA A 268 -1.59 -12.09 -14.23
C ALA A 268 -2.21 -13.39 -14.76
#